data_AF-A0A517DXN0-F1
#
_entry.id   AF-A0A517DXN0-F1
#
_cell.length_a   1.000
_cell.length_b   1.000
_cell.length_c   1.000
_cell.angle_alpha   90.00
_cell.angle_beta   90.00
_cell.angle_gamma   90.00
#
_symmetry.space_group_name_H-M   'P 1'
#
loop_
_entity.id
_entity.type
_entity.pdbx_description
1 polymer ?
#
loop_
_entity_poly.entity_id
_entity_poly.type
_entity_poly.pdbx_seq_one_letter_code
_entity_poly.pdbx_strand_id
1 'polypeptide(L)'
;MVEAIYLPKLEALTPTLDSTLLKAMEEAGELARAVLKFMPWEQLSPAALSAQPEAVALLADVKEELLDVAQTCVTMIFVMEDSFGIDADSLIGEHLAKLFEKGYMYDVSQSYSITTIKNLHGGNFKYISLPHLNIEDVTLLTTVCKIQEELGELTQFLGKHAGASGEQARLDSNEVNRGAALELLDVAQCCFTMMYILAERHAVSIPALVATHVDKLRHKGYC
;
A
#
# COMPACT_ATOMS: atom_id res chain seq x y z
N MET A 1 -14.48 12.04 10.65
CA MET A 1 -14.10 10.62 10.54
C MET A 1 -13.64 10.44 9.11
N VAL A 2 -12.40 10.02 8.90
CA VAL A 2 -11.90 9.78 7.54
C VAL A 2 -12.42 8.41 7.10
N GLU A 3 -12.96 8.34 5.89
CA GLU A 3 -13.50 7.10 5.33
C GLU A 3 -12.37 6.13 5.01
N ALA A 4 -12.59 4.84 5.25
CA ALA A 4 -11.58 3.81 5.02
C ALA A 4 -11.25 3.66 3.53
N ILE A 5 -9.98 3.35 3.24
CA ILE A 5 -9.51 3.08 1.89
C ILE A 5 -9.79 1.61 1.56
N TYR A 6 -10.43 1.37 0.42
CA TYR A 6 -10.72 0.02 -0.08
C TYR A 6 -10.12 -0.15 -1.47
N LEU A 7 -9.11 -1.02 -1.59
CA LEU A 7 -8.46 -1.33 -2.86
C LEU A 7 -8.94 -2.68 -3.42
N PRO A 8 -9.37 -2.76 -4.69
CA PRO A 8 -9.94 -3.98 -5.25
C PRO A 8 -8.86 -5.01 -5.59
N LYS A 9 -9.25 -6.28 -5.66
CA LYS A 9 -8.49 -7.30 -6.37
C LYS A 9 -8.51 -7.05 -7.89
N LEU A 10 -7.37 -7.27 -8.53
CA LEU A 10 -7.20 -7.16 -9.99
C LEU A 10 -7.26 -8.55 -10.63
N GLU A 11 -8.45 -8.96 -11.08
CA GLU A 11 -8.72 -10.32 -11.60
C GLU A 11 -8.00 -10.65 -12.91
N ALA A 12 -7.58 -9.63 -13.68
CA ALA A 12 -6.86 -9.85 -14.93
C ALA A 12 -5.34 -10.02 -14.76
N LEU A 13 -4.83 -9.93 -13.52
CA LEU A 13 -3.40 -10.02 -13.22
C LEU A 13 -3.06 -11.34 -12.53
N THR A 14 -1.92 -11.91 -12.88
CA THR A 14 -1.34 -13.12 -12.27
C THR A 14 0.13 -12.89 -11.90
N PRO A 15 0.44 -11.90 -11.05
CA PRO A 15 1.80 -11.58 -10.69
C PRO A 15 2.47 -12.72 -9.92
N THR A 16 3.80 -12.79 -10.02
CA THR A 16 4.66 -13.56 -9.11
C THR A 16 5.27 -12.63 -8.05
N LEU A 17 5.88 -13.19 -7.01
CA LEU A 17 6.64 -12.38 -6.03
C LEU A 17 7.74 -11.55 -6.70
N ASP A 18 8.46 -12.14 -7.66
CA ASP A 18 9.53 -11.44 -8.39
C ASP A 18 8.98 -10.30 -9.25
N SER A 19 7.89 -10.52 -10.01
CA SER A 19 7.30 -9.45 -10.82
C SER A 19 6.68 -8.36 -9.95
N THR A 20 6.13 -8.74 -8.79
CA THR A 20 5.58 -7.80 -7.81
C THR A 20 6.69 -6.94 -7.23
N LEU A 21 7.84 -7.52 -6.84
CA LEU A 21 8.98 -6.76 -6.34
C LEU A 21 9.44 -5.73 -7.39
N LEU A 22 9.62 -6.15 -8.64
CA LEU A 22 10.02 -5.23 -9.72
C LEU A 22 9.01 -4.10 -9.91
N LYS A 23 7.71 -4.42 -9.92
CA LYS A 23 6.65 -3.42 -10.08
C LYS A 23 6.56 -2.47 -8.89
N ALA A 24 6.69 -2.97 -7.67
CA ALA A 24 6.68 -2.16 -6.46
C ALA A 24 7.91 -1.24 -6.39
N MET A 25 9.08 -1.69 -6.85
CA MET A 25 10.27 -0.83 -6.98
C MET A 25 10.08 0.27 -8.03
N GLU A 26 9.44 -0.03 -9.16
CA GLU A 26 9.09 0.96 -10.18
C GLU A 26 8.17 2.03 -9.60
N GLU A 27 7.03 1.64 -9.04
CA GLU A 27 6.03 2.55 -8.48
C GLU A 27 6.56 3.35 -7.29
N ALA A 28 7.39 2.74 -6.42
CA ALA A 28 8.05 3.46 -5.34
C ALA A 28 9.02 4.53 -5.87
N GLY A 29 9.70 4.26 -6.99
CA GLY A 29 10.53 5.24 -7.68
C GLY A 29 9.72 6.38 -8.31
N GLU A 30 8.56 6.08 -8.90
CA GLU A 30 7.63 7.08 -9.43
C GLU A 30 7.06 7.97 -8.32
N LEU A 31 6.66 7.36 -7.19
CA LEU A 31 6.26 8.07 -5.97
C LEU A 31 7.38 8.97 -5.45
N ALA A 32 8.60 8.47 -5.33
CA ALA A 32 9.74 9.27 -4.87
C ALA A 32 9.95 10.51 -5.76
N ARG A 33 9.84 10.34 -7.08
CA ARG A 33 9.91 11.46 -8.03
C ARG A 33 8.76 12.45 -7.85
N ALA A 34 7.52 11.98 -7.70
CA ALA A 34 6.36 12.84 -7.47
C ALA A 34 6.50 13.64 -6.17
N VAL A 35 6.94 12.99 -5.09
CA VAL A 35 7.21 13.61 -3.79
C VAL A 35 8.32 14.65 -3.89
N LEU A 36 9.43 14.36 -4.56
CA LEU A 36 10.52 15.31 -4.75
C LEU A 36 10.07 16.57 -5.48
N LYS A 37 9.20 16.41 -6.48
CA LYS A 37 8.57 17.57 -7.14
C LYS A 37 7.73 18.33 -6.14
N PHE A 38 6.82 17.66 -5.41
CA PHE A 38 5.84 18.27 -4.51
C PHE A 38 6.44 18.92 -3.23
N MET A 39 7.62 18.48 -2.80
CA MET A 39 8.26 18.87 -1.54
C MET A 39 8.27 20.37 -1.21
N PRO A 40 8.51 21.30 -2.16
CA PRO A 40 8.50 22.74 -1.87
C PRO A 40 7.15 23.28 -1.39
N TRP A 41 6.05 22.56 -1.63
CA TRP A 41 4.69 22.99 -1.29
C TRP A 41 4.06 22.19 -0.15
N GLU A 42 4.76 21.19 0.41
CA GLU A 42 4.22 20.27 1.43
C GLU A 42 3.69 21.00 2.67
N GLN A 43 4.33 22.13 3.04
CA GLN A 43 3.97 22.92 4.21
C GLN A 43 2.89 23.98 3.94
N LEU A 44 2.34 24.05 2.72
CA LEU A 44 1.27 24.99 2.43
C LEU A 44 -0.03 24.57 3.11
N SER A 45 -0.72 25.56 3.68
CA SER A 45 -2.11 25.37 4.14
C SER A 45 -3.03 25.02 2.97
N PRO A 46 -4.18 24.36 3.20
CA PRO A 46 -5.13 24.04 2.12
C PRO A 46 -5.52 25.23 1.24
N ALA A 47 -5.72 26.41 1.84
CA ALA A 47 -6.07 27.62 1.11
C ALA A 47 -4.91 28.13 0.24
N ALA A 48 -3.68 28.10 0.77
CA ALA A 48 -2.49 28.51 0.02
C ALA A 48 -2.17 27.53 -1.11
N LEU A 49 -2.33 26.22 -0.86
CA LEU A 49 -2.15 25.18 -1.86
C LEU A 49 -3.16 25.33 -3.00
N SER A 50 -4.44 25.56 -2.68
CA SER A 50 -5.51 25.73 -3.68
C SER A 50 -5.29 26.94 -4.60
N ALA A 51 -4.52 27.94 -4.15
CA ALA A 51 -4.15 29.10 -4.94
C ALA A 51 -2.96 28.83 -5.90
N GLN A 52 -2.36 27.64 -5.85
CA GLN A 52 -1.20 27.24 -6.66
C GLN A 52 -1.56 26.05 -7.56
N PRO A 53 -2.01 26.29 -8.81
CA PRO A 53 -2.44 25.21 -9.71
C PRO A 53 -1.40 24.13 -9.95
N GLU A 54 -0.12 24.50 -10.03
CA GLU A 54 1.00 23.56 -10.17
C GLU A 54 1.12 22.63 -8.95
N ALA A 55 1.05 23.19 -7.74
CA ALA A 55 1.14 22.40 -6.51
C ALA A 55 -0.06 21.44 -6.36
N VAL A 56 -1.25 21.86 -6.78
CA VAL A 56 -2.44 20.98 -6.79
C VAL A 56 -2.24 19.80 -7.75
N ALA A 57 -1.69 20.04 -8.94
CA ALA A 57 -1.40 18.98 -9.90
C ALA A 57 -0.33 18.01 -9.35
N LEU A 58 0.74 18.54 -8.76
CA LEU A 58 1.82 17.71 -8.21
C LEU A 58 1.38 16.92 -6.97
N LEU A 59 0.47 17.45 -6.16
CA LEU A 59 -0.18 16.67 -5.10
C LEU A 59 -1.06 15.55 -5.70
N ALA A 60 -1.73 15.80 -6.82
CA ALA A 60 -2.50 14.75 -7.51
C ALA A 60 -1.60 13.59 -7.92
N ASP A 61 -0.45 13.89 -8.53
CA ASP A 61 0.57 12.89 -8.89
C ASP A 61 0.99 12.08 -7.64
N VAL A 62 1.37 12.74 -6.54
CA VAL A 62 1.78 12.05 -5.30
C VAL A 62 0.73 11.05 -4.81
N LYS A 63 -0.56 11.44 -4.82
CA LYS A 63 -1.64 10.58 -4.32
C LYS A 63 -1.92 9.41 -5.27
N GLU A 64 -1.79 9.64 -6.58
CA GLU A 64 -1.91 8.58 -7.57
C GLU A 64 -0.82 7.54 -7.40
N GLU A 65 0.43 7.97 -7.23
CA GLU A 65 1.56 7.06 -7.03
C GLU A 65 1.49 6.32 -5.69
N LEU A 66 1.00 6.96 -4.61
CA LEU A 66 0.75 6.28 -3.33
C LEU A 66 -0.26 5.12 -3.49
N LEU A 67 -1.31 5.33 -4.28
CA LEU A 67 -2.31 4.31 -4.56
C LEU A 67 -1.76 3.20 -5.46
N ASP A 68 -0.94 3.53 -6.45
CA ASP A 68 -0.34 2.53 -7.34
C ASP A 68 0.58 1.59 -6.54
N VAL A 69 1.50 2.12 -5.72
CA VAL A 69 2.34 1.32 -4.81
C VAL A 69 1.50 0.43 -3.90
N ALA A 70 0.46 0.99 -3.29
CA ALA A 70 -0.41 0.23 -2.40
C ALA A 70 -1.17 -0.88 -3.17
N GLN A 71 -1.71 -0.56 -4.34
CA GLN A 71 -2.47 -1.48 -5.17
C GLN A 71 -1.61 -2.66 -5.64
N THR A 72 -0.34 -2.44 -5.99
CA THR A 72 0.58 -3.55 -6.32
C THR A 72 0.77 -4.49 -5.15
N CYS A 73 0.96 -3.96 -3.95
CA CYS A 73 1.12 -4.79 -2.75
C CYS A 73 -0.15 -5.58 -2.42
N VAL A 74 -1.30 -4.91 -2.46
CA VAL A 74 -2.61 -5.50 -2.20
C VAL A 74 -2.97 -6.58 -3.22
N THR A 75 -2.65 -6.36 -4.49
CA THR A 75 -2.88 -7.34 -5.55
C THR A 75 -2.11 -8.63 -5.28
N MET A 76 -0.84 -8.53 -4.89
CA MET A 76 -0.04 -9.71 -4.58
C MET A 76 -0.54 -10.42 -3.31
N ILE A 77 -0.96 -9.69 -2.26
CA ILE A 77 -1.54 -10.31 -1.05
C ILE A 77 -2.74 -11.20 -1.42
N PHE A 78 -3.64 -10.75 -2.30
CA PHE A 78 -4.76 -11.58 -2.76
C PHE A 78 -4.33 -12.79 -3.60
N VAL A 79 -3.28 -12.65 -4.40
CA VAL A 79 -2.71 -13.78 -5.15
C VAL A 79 -2.07 -14.80 -4.19
N MET A 80 -1.44 -14.33 -3.11
CA MET A 80 -0.86 -15.16 -2.05
C MET A 80 -1.93 -15.96 -1.32
N GLU A 81 -3.06 -15.34 -1.02
CA GLU A 81 -4.23 -16.01 -0.47
C GLU A 81 -4.77 -17.10 -1.43
N ASP A 82 -5.02 -16.73 -2.69
CA ASP A 82 -5.68 -17.59 -3.67
C ASP A 82 -4.79 -18.75 -4.17
N SER A 83 -3.48 -18.50 -4.36
CA SER A 83 -2.56 -19.44 -5.04
C SER A 83 -1.58 -20.13 -4.10
N PHE A 84 -1.25 -19.52 -2.96
CA PHE A 84 -0.26 -20.04 -2.02
C PHE A 84 -0.89 -20.53 -0.71
N GLY A 85 -2.21 -20.41 -0.57
CA GLY A 85 -2.96 -20.90 0.59
C GLY A 85 -2.69 -20.11 1.87
N ILE A 86 -2.25 -18.85 1.74
CA ILE A 86 -2.00 -17.97 2.87
C ILE A 86 -3.33 -17.46 3.44
N ASP A 87 -3.49 -17.55 4.76
CA ASP A 87 -4.68 -17.01 5.44
C ASP A 87 -4.55 -15.48 5.59
N ALA A 88 -5.24 -14.76 4.71
CA ALA A 88 -5.30 -13.30 4.69
C ALA A 88 -5.81 -12.69 6.01
N ASP A 89 -6.78 -13.32 6.66
CA ASP A 89 -7.32 -12.81 7.93
C ASP A 89 -6.28 -12.96 9.06
N SER A 90 -5.57 -14.09 9.09
CA SER A 90 -4.44 -14.28 10.01
C SER A 90 -3.33 -13.25 9.77
N LEU A 91 -2.98 -12.98 8.51
CA LEU A 91 -1.96 -11.98 8.17
C LEU A 91 -2.32 -10.58 8.69
N ILE A 92 -3.57 -10.15 8.56
CA ILE A 92 -4.01 -8.86 9.10
C ILE A 92 -3.86 -8.85 10.62
N GLY A 93 -4.28 -9.91 11.31
CA GLY A 93 -4.14 -10.00 12.77
C GLY A 93 -2.68 -9.90 13.22
N GLU A 94 -1.78 -10.58 12.53
CA GLU A 94 -0.34 -10.54 12.80
C GLU A 94 0.27 -9.15 12.53
N HIS A 95 -0.12 -8.52 11.43
CA HIS A 95 0.33 -7.17 11.08
C HIS A 95 -0.13 -6.16 12.14
N LEU A 96 -1.40 -6.21 12.57
CA LEU A 96 -1.92 -5.35 13.63
C LEU A 96 -1.22 -5.58 14.98
N ALA A 97 -0.88 -6.83 15.30
CA ALA A 97 -0.11 -7.16 16.50
C ALA A 97 1.31 -6.58 16.43
N LYS A 98 1.99 -6.72 15.28
CA LYS A 98 3.31 -6.09 15.03
C LYS A 98 3.25 -4.58 15.19
N LEU A 99 2.21 -3.93 14.68
CA LEU A 99 2.02 -2.48 14.83
C LEU A 99 1.86 -2.08 16.30
N PHE A 100 1.06 -2.83 17.06
CA PHE A 100 0.87 -2.61 18.50
C PHE A 100 2.18 -2.79 19.28
N GLU A 101 2.96 -3.83 18.99
CA GLU A 101 4.27 -4.07 19.62
C GLU A 101 5.28 -2.95 19.32
N LYS A 102 5.28 -2.42 18.09
CA LYS A 102 6.09 -1.27 17.69
C LYS A 102 5.61 0.05 18.32
N GLY A 103 4.48 0.05 19.04
CA GLY A 103 3.94 1.21 19.75
C GLY A 103 3.10 2.14 18.87
N TYR A 104 2.69 1.71 17.67
CA TYR A 104 1.82 2.52 16.82
C TYR A 104 0.39 2.55 17.37
N MET A 105 -0.18 3.76 17.44
CA MET A 105 -1.54 3.98 17.89
C MET A 105 -2.49 4.09 16.69
N TYR A 106 -3.65 3.43 16.76
CA TYR A 106 -4.72 3.53 15.77
C TYR A 106 -6.07 3.28 16.43
N ASP A 107 -7.17 3.51 15.70
CA ASP A 107 -8.53 3.34 16.21
C ASP A 107 -8.92 1.86 16.35
N VAL A 108 -8.71 1.31 17.55
CA VAL A 108 -9.07 -0.07 17.88
C VAL A 108 -10.58 -0.35 17.89
N SER A 109 -11.43 0.67 17.76
CA SER A 109 -12.88 0.47 17.64
C SER A 109 -13.33 0.11 16.23
N GLN A 110 -12.45 0.29 15.23
CA GLN A 110 -12.70 -0.09 13.84
C GLN A 110 -12.23 -1.52 13.56
N SER A 111 -12.93 -2.18 12.64
CA SER A 111 -12.53 -3.48 12.12
C SER A 111 -11.64 -3.31 10.90
N TYR A 112 -10.41 -3.81 11.00
CA TYR A 112 -9.47 -3.93 9.88
C TYR A 112 -9.49 -5.37 9.37
N SER A 113 -9.62 -5.56 8.06
CA SER A 113 -9.83 -6.90 7.49
C SER A 113 -9.50 -6.93 6.00
N ILE A 114 -9.34 -8.16 5.51
CA ILE A 114 -9.42 -8.49 4.09
C ILE A 114 -10.82 -9.05 3.84
N THR A 115 -11.70 -8.23 3.26
CA THR A 115 -13.10 -8.59 3.04
C THR A 115 -13.31 -9.12 1.63
N THR A 116 -13.91 -10.30 1.50
CA THR A 116 -14.40 -10.83 0.23
C THR A 116 -15.93 -10.66 0.12
N ILE A 117 -16.39 -9.79 -0.77
CA ILE A 117 -17.81 -9.60 -1.09
C ILE A 117 -18.16 -10.49 -2.29
N LYS A 118 -19.03 -11.48 -2.06
CA LYS A 118 -19.56 -12.34 -3.14
C LYS A 118 -20.56 -11.55 -3.99
N ASN A 119 -20.28 -11.38 -5.28
CA ASN A 119 -21.26 -10.79 -6.20
C ASN A 119 -22.24 -11.87 -6.69
N LEU A 120 -23.54 -11.59 -6.61
CA LEU A 120 -24.62 -12.46 -7.09
C LEU A 120 -24.60 -12.66 -8.62
N HIS A 121 -23.88 -11.80 -9.36
CA HIS A 121 -23.78 -11.84 -10.83
C HIS A 121 -22.38 -12.14 -11.38
N GLY A 122 -21.49 -12.69 -10.55
CA GLY A 122 -20.16 -13.18 -10.96
C GLY A 122 -18.99 -12.34 -10.41
N GLY A 123 -17.97 -13.04 -9.90
CA GLY A 123 -16.77 -12.46 -9.29
C GLY A 123 -16.89 -12.24 -7.77
N ASN A 124 -15.79 -12.44 -7.05
CA ASN A 124 -15.64 -12.04 -5.66
C ASN A 124 -14.86 -10.73 -5.64
N PHE A 125 -15.43 -9.65 -5.11
CA PHE A 125 -14.65 -8.45 -4.88
C PHE A 125 -13.91 -8.58 -3.55
N LYS A 126 -12.59 -8.61 -3.60
CA LYS A 126 -11.77 -8.51 -2.38
C LYS A 126 -11.32 -7.07 -2.18
N TYR A 127 -11.37 -6.64 -0.93
CA TYR A 127 -10.84 -5.35 -0.49
C TYR A 127 -10.08 -5.50 0.81
N ILE A 128 -9.05 -4.68 0.96
CA ILE A 128 -8.30 -4.55 2.21
C ILE A 128 -8.60 -3.20 2.84
N SER A 129 -8.69 -3.18 4.17
CA SER A 129 -8.80 -1.96 4.97
C SER A 129 -7.74 -1.98 6.05
N LEU A 130 -6.88 -0.95 6.05
CA LEU A 130 -5.76 -0.79 6.98
C LEU A 130 -5.93 0.47 7.85
N PRO A 131 -5.42 0.47 9.10
CA PRO A 131 -5.55 1.59 10.03
C PRO A 131 -4.92 2.89 9.55
N HIS A 132 -5.46 4.01 10.02
CA HIS A 132 -4.71 5.26 10.10
C HIS A 132 -3.84 5.22 11.35
N LEU A 133 -2.52 5.18 11.19
CA LEU A 133 -1.59 5.26 12.31
C LEU A 133 -1.42 6.71 12.75
N ASN A 134 -1.62 6.97 14.04
CA ASN A 134 -1.35 8.27 14.63
C ASN A 134 0.16 8.40 14.89
N ILE A 135 0.87 8.99 13.92
CA ILE A 135 2.32 9.17 13.97
C ILE A 135 2.63 10.66 13.83
N GLU A 136 3.36 11.20 14.80
CA GLU A 136 3.80 12.59 14.80
C GLU A 136 4.93 12.79 13.77
N ASP A 137 5.01 14.01 13.21
CA ASP A 137 6.11 14.46 12.33
C ASP A 137 6.40 13.63 11.07
N VAL A 138 5.43 12.82 10.60
CA VAL A 138 5.57 12.11 9.33
C VAL A 138 5.48 13.09 8.16
N THR A 139 6.44 12.99 7.25
CA THR A 139 6.49 13.71 5.96
C THR A 139 6.33 12.74 4.79
N LEU A 140 6.05 13.27 3.61
CA LEU A 140 6.08 12.49 2.37
C LEU A 140 7.46 11.87 2.13
N LEU A 141 8.54 12.60 2.41
CA LEU A 141 9.89 12.08 2.24
C LEU A 141 10.19 10.91 3.18
N THR A 142 9.84 11.03 4.47
CA THR A 142 10.04 9.92 5.43
C THR A 142 9.17 8.72 5.08
N THR A 143 8.00 8.93 4.49
CA THR A 143 7.13 7.84 4.01
C THR A 143 7.77 7.10 2.83
N VAL A 144 8.34 7.83 1.86
CA VAL A 144 9.10 7.23 0.76
C VAL A 144 10.29 6.42 1.29
N CYS A 145 11.04 6.95 2.25
CA CYS A 145 12.14 6.22 2.88
C CYS A 145 11.64 4.93 3.56
N LYS A 146 10.50 5.00 4.26
CA LYS A 146 9.94 3.83 4.94
C LYS A 146 9.45 2.78 3.94
N ILE A 147 8.76 3.17 2.87
CA ILE A 147 8.38 2.26 1.77
C ILE A 147 9.63 1.56 1.19
N GLN A 148 10.72 2.31 0.98
CA GLN A 148 11.96 1.74 0.46
C GLN A 148 12.62 0.75 1.43
N GLU A 149 12.53 1.00 2.74
CA GLU A 149 12.98 0.08 3.79
C GLU A 149 12.18 -1.23 3.75
N GLU A 150 10.85 -1.15 3.75
CA GLU A 150 9.98 -2.34 3.72
C GLU A 150 10.14 -3.15 2.42
N LEU A 151 10.36 -2.50 1.27
CA LEU A 151 10.71 -3.18 0.02
C LEU A 151 12.08 -3.88 0.10
N GLY A 152 13.01 -3.32 0.88
CA GLY A 152 14.28 -3.97 1.21
C GLY A 152 14.09 -5.23 2.05
N GLU A 153 13.19 -5.20 3.04
CA GLU A 153 12.83 -6.36 3.85
C GLU A 153 12.16 -7.46 3.00
N LEU A 154 11.23 -7.09 2.12
CA LEU A 154 10.65 -8.00 1.12
C LEU A 154 11.75 -8.66 0.26
N THR A 155 12.69 -7.84 -0.24
CA THR A 155 13.82 -8.35 -1.04
C THR A 155 14.69 -9.32 -0.24
N GLN A 156 14.83 -9.12 1.07
CA GLN A 156 15.58 -10.03 1.93
C GLN A 156 14.93 -11.42 2.01
N PHE A 157 13.60 -11.50 2.13
CA PHE A 157 12.90 -12.79 2.12
C PHE A 157 13.07 -13.53 0.79
N LEU A 158 12.92 -12.83 -0.34
CA LEU A 158 13.10 -13.42 -1.67
C LEU A 158 14.57 -13.82 -1.93
N GLY A 159 15.52 -12.97 -1.52
CA GLY A 159 16.96 -13.20 -1.67
C GLY A 159 17.48 -14.39 -0.86
N LYS A 160 17.07 -14.50 0.42
CA LYS A 160 17.38 -15.65 1.27
C LYS A 160 16.80 -16.95 0.72
N HIS A 161 15.63 -16.91 0.08
CA HIS A 161 15.08 -18.09 -0.59
C HIS A 161 15.93 -18.51 -1.80
N ALA A 162 16.31 -17.55 -2.64
CA ALA A 162 17.03 -17.78 -3.89
C ALA A 162 18.52 -18.09 -3.71
N GLY A 163 19.05 -17.98 -2.48
CA GLY A 163 20.50 -18.01 -2.23
C GLY A 163 21.23 -16.87 -2.95
N ALA A 164 20.55 -15.75 -3.16
CA ALA A 164 21.10 -14.59 -3.84
C ALA A 164 22.32 -14.06 -3.07
N SER A 165 23.28 -13.47 -3.79
CA SER A 165 24.56 -12.99 -3.22
C SER A 165 25.40 -14.04 -2.50
N GLY A 166 25.18 -15.34 -2.77
CA GLY A 166 25.90 -16.44 -2.13
C GLY A 166 25.39 -16.78 -0.73
N GLU A 167 24.22 -16.27 -0.34
CA GLU A 167 23.56 -16.64 0.91
C GLU A 167 23.09 -18.10 0.88
N GLN A 168 23.03 -18.72 2.07
CA GLN A 168 22.45 -20.07 2.19
C GLN A 168 20.93 -19.96 2.09
N ALA A 169 20.31 -20.83 1.29
CA ALA A 169 18.86 -21.02 1.27
C ALA A 169 18.39 -21.55 2.64
N ARG A 170 18.04 -20.63 3.54
CA ARG A 170 17.74 -20.91 4.96
C ARG A 170 16.26 -20.93 5.29
N LEU A 171 15.44 -20.35 4.44
CA LEU A 171 13.99 -20.24 4.65
C LEU A 171 13.26 -21.25 3.76
N ASP A 172 12.23 -21.89 4.31
CA ASP A 172 11.31 -22.67 3.50
C ASP A 172 10.30 -21.78 2.74
N SER A 173 9.58 -22.35 1.79
CA SER A 173 8.64 -21.60 0.96
C SER A 173 7.47 -20.98 1.76
N ASN A 174 7.07 -21.58 2.88
CA ASN A 174 6.00 -21.05 3.71
C ASN A 174 6.49 -19.83 4.50
N GLU A 175 7.68 -19.90 5.08
CA GLU A 175 8.34 -18.77 5.75
C GLU A 175 8.54 -17.59 4.79
N VAL A 176 8.95 -17.87 3.54
CA VAL A 176 9.15 -16.83 2.51
C VAL A 176 7.83 -16.20 2.11
N ASN A 177 6.80 -17.01 1.82
CA ASN A 177 5.48 -16.48 1.44
C ASN A 177 4.88 -15.67 2.58
N ARG A 178 4.90 -16.20 3.81
CA ARG A 178 4.34 -15.48 4.95
C ARG A 178 5.11 -14.19 5.25
N GLY A 179 6.44 -14.22 5.23
CA GLY A 179 7.28 -13.04 5.41
C GLY A 179 7.03 -11.99 4.33
N ALA A 180 7.05 -12.39 3.06
CA ALA A 180 6.77 -11.50 1.94
C ALA A 180 5.37 -10.85 2.04
N ALA A 181 4.34 -11.60 2.44
CA ALA A 181 3.00 -11.04 2.61
C ALA A 181 2.94 -9.99 3.73
N LEU A 182 3.66 -10.20 4.83
CA LEU A 182 3.75 -9.23 5.93
C LEU A 182 4.49 -7.96 5.51
N GLU A 183 5.55 -8.05 4.70
CA GLU A 183 6.24 -6.84 4.21
C GLU A 183 5.45 -6.11 3.14
N LEU A 184 4.67 -6.81 2.30
CA LEU A 184 3.71 -6.17 1.40
C LEU A 184 2.62 -5.41 2.18
N LEU A 185 2.18 -5.94 3.33
CA LEU A 185 1.25 -5.24 4.22
C LEU A 185 1.89 -3.99 4.83
N ASP A 186 3.16 -4.04 5.24
CA ASP A 186 3.86 -2.87 5.78
C ASP A 186 4.01 -1.75 4.73
N VAL A 187 4.33 -2.10 3.47
CA VAL A 187 4.36 -1.13 2.36
C VAL A 187 2.98 -0.51 2.16
N ALA A 188 1.93 -1.33 2.05
CA ALA A 188 0.55 -0.85 1.88
C ALA A 188 0.11 0.05 3.06
N GLN A 189 0.46 -0.32 4.29
CA GLN A 189 0.19 0.43 5.51
C GLN A 189 0.83 1.83 5.48
N CYS A 190 2.07 1.93 4.99
CA CYS A 190 2.74 3.22 4.81
C CYS A 190 1.97 4.13 3.85
N CYS A 191 1.54 3.58 2.71
CA CYS A 191 0.75 4.32 1.74
C CYS A 191 -0.60 4.76 2.31
N PHE A 192 -1.32 3.88 3.01
CA PHE A 192 -2.62 4.18 3.60
C PHE A 192 -2.52 5.28 4.66
N THR A 193 -1.55 5.15 5.57
CA THR A 193 -1.29 6.15 6.61
C THR A 193 -1.04 7.52 5.98
N MET A 194 -0.18 7.60 4.96
CA MET A 194 0.11 8.87 4.31
C MET A 194 -1.11 9.43 3.55
N MET A 195 -1.92 8.59 2.91
CA MET A 195 -3.18 9.04 2.29
C MET A 195 -4.13 9.66 3.31
N TYR A 196 -4.27 9.06 4.50
CA TYR A 196 -5.07 9.65 5.59
C TYR A 196 -4.49 10.99 6.06
N ILE A 197 -3.17 11.08 6.23
CA ILE A 197 -2.48 12.32 6.59
C ILE A 197 -2.71 13.42 5.54
N LEU A 198 -2.62 13.10 4.24
CA LEU A 198 -2.88 14.06 3.16
C LEU A 198 -4.36 14.49 3.10
N ALA A 199 -5.29 13.58 3.40
CA ALA A 199 -6.71 13.88 3.51
C ALA A 199 -6.97 14.93 4.60
N GLU A 200 -6.30 14.80 5.75
CA GLU A 200 -6.41 15.75 6.86
C GLU A 200 -5.69 17.07 6.56
N ARG A 201 -4.43 17.02 6.08
CA ARG A 201 -3.57 18.19 5.88
C ARG A 201 -4.00 19.07 4.70
N HIS A 202 -4.51 18.47 3.63
CA HIS A 202 -4.81 19.16 2.37
C HIS A 202 -6.28 19.04 1.94
N ALA A 203 -7.18 18.60 2.84
CA ALA A 203 -8.61 18.44 2.58
C ALA A 203 -8.92 17.57 1.35
N VAL A 204 -8.15 16.50 1.16
CA VAL A 204 -8.34 15.55 0.06
C VAL A 204 -9.50 14.60 0.38
N SER A 205 -10.38 14.40 -0.60
CA SER A 205 -11.43 13.38 -0.53
C SER A 205 -10.88 12.00 -0.88
N ILE A 206 -10.72 11.12 0.13
CA ILE A 206 -10.34 9.72 -0.08
C ILE A 206 -11.32 8.97 -0.99
N PRO A 207 -12.66 9.08 -0.82
CA PRO A 207 -13.59 8.37 -1.70
C PRO A 207 -13.44 8.76 -3.16
N ALA A 208 -13.25 10.05 -3.45
CA ALA A 208 -13.05 10.54 -4.82
C ALA A 208 -11.71 10.05 -5.40
N LEU A 209 -10.67 9.99 -4.58
CA LEU A 209 -9.36 9.48 -4.95
C LEU A 209 -9.44 7.99 -5.34
N VAL A 210 -10.00 7.16 -4.45
CA VAL A 210 -10.17 5.73 -4.67
C VAL A 210 -11.03 5.48 -5.90
N ALA A 211 -12.16 6.20 -6.06
CA ALA A 211 -13.02 6.06 -7.24
C ALA A 211 -12.26 6.34 -8.55
N THR A 212 -11.49 7.43 -8.59
CA THR A 212 -10.68 7.81 -9.76
C THR A 212 -9.64 6.75 -10.10
N HIS A 213 -8.97 6.21 -9.07
CA HIS A 213 -7.97 5.16 -9.24
C HIS A 213 -8.61 3.84 -9.71
N VAL A 214 -9.74 3.43 -9.14
CA VAL A 214 -10.49 2.25 -9.60
C VAL A 214 -10.93 2.40 -11.05
N ASP A 215 -11.41 3.59 -11.46
CA ASP A 215 -11.78 3.84 -12.85
C ASP A 215 -10.56 3.78 -13.78
N LYS A 216 -9.39 4.26 -13.37
CA LYS A 216 -8.12 4.06 -14.10
C LYS A 216 -7.82 2.58 -14.31
N LEU A 217 -7.94 1.76 -13.26
CA LEU A 217 -7.69 0.32 -13.31
C LEU A 217 -8.66 -0.40 -14.27
N ARG A 218 -9.95 -0.03 -14.25
CA ARG A 218 -10.96 -0.54 -15.20
C ARG A 218 -10.61 -0.19 -16.64
N HIS A 219 -10.18 1.05 -16.91
CA HIS A 219 -9.75 1.46 -18.25
C HIS A 219 -8.51 0.70 -18.74
N LYS A 220 -7.62 0.29 -17.83
CA LYS A 220 -6.48 -0.59 -18.13
C LYS A 220 -6.88 -2.07 -18.31
N GLY A 221 -8.14 -2.42 -18.02
CA GLY A 221 -8.66 -3.79 -18.12
C GLY A 221 -8.22 -4.70 -16.97
N TYR A 222 -7.88 -4.13 -15.81
CA TYR A 222 -7.41 -4.91 -14.65
C TYR A 222 -8.56 -5.40 -13.75
N CYS A 223 -9.72 -4.73 -13.79
CA CYS A 223 -10.92 -5.04 -13.03
C CYS A 223 -12.21 -4.68 -13.78
#